data_AF-A0AAN0JK15-F1
#
_entry.id   AF-A0AAN0JK15-F1
#
_cell.length_a   1.000
_cell.length_b   1.000
_cell.length_c   1.000
_cell.angle_alpha   90.00
_cell.angle_beta   90.00
_cell.angle_gamma   90.00
#
_symmetry.space_group_name_H-M   'P 1'
#
loop_
_entity.id
_entity.type
_entity.pdbx_description
1 polymer ?
#
loop_
_entity_poly.entity_id
_entity_poly.type
_entity_poly.pdbx_seq_one_letter_code
_entity_poly.pdbx_strand_id
1 'polypeptide(L)'
;MDSIFKDMLSVMETHIDFERLLEELGSEATNLPDISQGWSDGLRQAIDHQAMSLSQSPETFGTWLLINKLKETNDDKVIDGVISVGVILRDLMYINHQNLIELLIKHISFISLYSIFKLHTAGLVLIHEILSNSSNMKETVCEYFITSLVSSSSHELPAGIIRVLLSLSFSQYNEYNNDNGLNSTAQCSNNILMEAVQRDVHCSSDPVIINIIVSVCNELGLSLQLFLDHLLSSIISRPPFCNAREMLTRQNEVTLSCIEEGKSKLLSKVAMLMGHSLCWKNIIKISQSSNVNWFGLLQFVSCCVHTHIDHVTGFKKCITDLLLISLSQENEEYLIISLLLSRQGGMEGGHVFPSYGNWFKSVFGSSQHSLMDSKRTLTFLIKCLTNLINEDPPYCLQAHITFPPRKLAKCSQLVTGYIVKAKSRLDYLQVLTLLSCSKE
;
A
#
# COMPACT_ATOMS: atom_id res chain seq x y z
N MET A 1 4.04 33.32 -32.35
CA MET A 1 3.84 33.14 -30.90
C MET A 1 5.13 33.40 -30.13
N ASP A 2 6.27 32.80 -30.51
CA ASP A 2 7.53 32.98 -29.77
C ASP A 2 8.14 34.40 -29.73
N SER A 3 7.92 35.28 -30.71
CA SER A 3 8.44 36.67 -30.63
C SER A 3 7.62 37.55 -29.69
N ILE A 4 6.29 37.38 -29.69
CA ILE A 4 5.37 38.05 -28.76
C ILE A 4 5.69 37.65 -27.31
N PHE A 5 6.02 36.38 -27.08
CA PHE A 5 6.46 35.88 -25.77
C PHE A 5 7.79 36.48 -25.28
N LYS A 6 8.74 36.75 -26.20
CA LYS A 6 10.00 37.43 -25.88
C LYS A 6 9.81 38.91 -25.57
N ASP A 7 8.92 39.56 -26.30
CA ASP A 7 8.56 40.96 -26.07
C ASP A 7 7.77 41.12 -24.75
N MET A 8 6.94 40.14 -24.39
CA MET A 8 6.26 40.06 -23.07
C MET A 8 7.23 39.94 -21.89
N LEU A 9 8.29 39.12 -22.00
CA LEU A 9 9.32 38.97 -20.97
C LEU A 9 10.10 40.27 -20.72
N SER A 10 10.46 41.00 -21.78
CA SER A 10 11.19 42.28 -21.74
C SER A 10 10.38 43.41 -21.08
N VAL A 11 9.07 43.46 -21.33
CA VAL A 11 8.17 44.50 -20.81
C VAL A 11 7.83 44.27 -19.32
N MET A 12 7.89 43.03 -18.83
CA MET A 12 7.60 42.71 -17.43
C MET A 12 8.74 42.96 -16.46
N GLU A 13 10.00 42.74 -16.87
CA GLU A 13 11.17 43.08 -16.06
C GLU A 13 11.27 44.58 -15.76
N THR A 14 10.51 45.42 -16.49
CA THR A 14 10.64 46.88 -16.45
C THR A 14 9.47 47.61 -15.76
N HIS A 15 8.26 47.03 -15.63
CA HIS A 15 7.07 47.83 -15.27
C HIS A 15 6.02 47.23 -14.32
N ILE A 16 6.10 45.97 -13.89
CA ILE A 16 5.28 45.48 -12.76
C ILE A 16 6.23 45.06 -11.64
N ASP A 17 6.34 45.91 -10.60
CA ASP A 17 7.14 45.65 -9.41
C ASP A 17 6.43 44.62 -8.51
N PHE A 18 6.48 43.37 -8.96
CA PHE A 18 5.85 42.24 -8.30
C PHE A 18 6.55 41.92 -6.97
N GLU A 19 7.83 42.25 -6.82
CA GLU A 19 8.56 42.16 -5.55
C GLU A 19 7.97 43.12 -4.53
N ARG A 20 7.71 44.38 -4.90
CA ARG A 20 7.01 45.33 -4.02
C ARG A 20 5.58 44.89 -3.69
N LEU A 21 4.87 44.29 -4.65
CA LEU A 21 3.53 43.75 -4.45
C LEU A 21 3.53 42.55 -3.48
N LEU A 22 4.58 41.71 -3.54
CA LEU A 22 4.84 40.61 -2.61
C LEU A 22 5.39 41.09 -1.25
N GLU A 23 6.15 42.18 -1.18
CA GLU A 23 6.60 42.80 0.08
C GLU A 23 5.44 43.46 0.83
N GLU A 24 4.55 44.16 0.11
CA GLU A 24 3.33 44.76 0.67
C GLU A 24 2.36 43.68 1.19
N LEU A 25 2.23 42.52 0.51
CA LEU A 25 1.39 41.39 0.94
C LEU A 25 2.08 40.44 1.95
N GLY A 26 3.41 40.32 1.88
CA GLY A 26 4.22 39.38 2.66
C GLY A 26 4.43 39.81 4.12
N SER A 27 4.17 41.08 4.45
CA SER A 27 4.26 41.58 5.83
C SER A 27 3.07 41.18 6.72
N GLU A 28 1.95 40.72 6.14
CA GLU A 28 0.72 40.38 6.88
C GLU A 28 0.07 39.04 6.44
N ALA A 29 0.86 38.05 6.04
CA ALA A 29 0.38 36.72 5.60
C ALA A 29 -0.37 35.88 6.65
N THR A 30 -0.82 36.46 7.77
CA THR A 30 -1.69 35.79 8.75
C THR A 30 -3.00 36.50 9.02
N ASN A 31 -3.22 37.71 8.50
CA ASN A 31 -4.52 38.40 8.54
C ASN A 31 -4.59 39.36 7.35
N LEU A 32 -5.20 38.93 6.24
CA LEU A 32 -5.55 39.84 5.13
C LEU A 32 -6.49 40.94 5.68
N PRO A 33 -6.10 42.22 5.71
CA PRO A 33 -7.04 43.29 6.02
C PRO A 33 -7.99 43.45 4.82
N ASP A 34 -9.18 44.01 5.06
CA ASP A 34 -10.06 44.50 4.00
C ASP A 34 -9.23 45.27 2.95
N ILE A 35 -9.11 44.68 1.75
CA ILE A 35 -8.34 45.24 0.64
C ILE A 35 -8.89 46.64 0.38
N SER A 36 -8.10 47.68 0.67
CA SER A 36 -8.54 49.05 0.46
C SER A 36 -8.85 49.28 -1.02
N GLN A 37 -9.98 49.91 -1.31
CA GLN A 37 -10.55 50.08 -2.66
C GLN A 37 -9.57 50.74 -3.66
N GLY A 38 -8.63 51.57 -3.17
CA GLY A 38 -7.59 52.20 -4.01
C GLY A 38 -6.51 51.24 -4.52
N TRP A 39 -6.22 50.15 -3.80
CA TRP A 39 -5.20 49.17 -4.21
C TRP A 39 -5.74 48.27 -5.34
N SER A 40 -7.01 47.88 -5.25
CA SER A 40 -7.69 47.14 -6.33
C SER A 40 -7.80 47.96 -7.62
N ASP A 41 -7.98 49.28 -7.53
CA ASP A 41 -8.07 50.16 -8.71
C ASP A 41 -6.72 50.34 -9.41
N GLY A 42 -5.63 50.44 -8.65
CA GLY A 42 -4.27 50.49 -9.20
C GLY A 42 -3.87 49.19 -9.92
N LEU A 43 -4.20 48.04 -9.31
CA LEU A 43 -3.94 46.73 -9.91
C LEU A 43 -4.75 46.51 -11.20
N ARG A 44 -6.04 46.91 -11.21
CA ARG A 44 -6.90 46.89 -12.41
C ARG A 44 -6.29 47.70 -13.55
N GLN A 45 -5.91 48.95 -13.28
CA GLN A 45 -5.33 49.83 -14.30
C GLN A 45 -4.01 49.29 -14.87
N ALA A 46 -3.15 48.72 -14.02
CA ALA A 46 -1.90 48.11 -14.46
C ALA A 46 -2.15 46.90 -15.37
N ILE A 47 -3.05 46.00 -14.99
CA ILE A 47 -3.40 44.81 -15.77
C ILE A 47 -4.05 45.20 -17.11
N ASP A 48 -5.02 46.11 -17.10
CA ASP A 48 -5.73 46.55 -18.29
C ASP A 48 -4.79 47.25 -19.29
N HIS A 49 -3.91 48.13 -18.78
CA HIS A 49 -2.92 48.82 -19.60
C HIS A 49 -1.95 47.82 -20.28
N GLN A 50 -1.46 46.84 -19.52
CA GLN A 50 -0.51 45.86 -20.02
C GLN A 50 -1.17 44.88 -21.00
N ALA A 51 -2.37 44.40 -20.69
CA ALA A 51 -3.15 43.54 -21.58
C ALA A 51 -3.42 44.24 -22.93
N MET A 52 -3.81 45.52 -22.92
CA MET A 52 -3.98 46.33 -24.12
C MET A 52 -2.69 46.48 -24.92
N SER A 53 -1.56 46.74 -24.25
CA SER A 53 -0.26 46.88 -24.91
C SER A 53 0.17 45.60 -25.65
N LEU A 54 -0.26 44.44 -25.14
CA LEU A 54 0.06 43.12 -25.68
C LEU A 54 -1.03 42.57 -26.62
N SER A 55 -2.08 43.35 -26.89
CA SER A 55 -3.25 42.90 -27.67
C SER A 55 -3.88 41.60 -27.13
N GLN A 56 -3.86 41.42 -25.81
CA GLN A 56 -4.45 40.28 -25.11
C GLN A 56 -5.68 40.73 -24.31
N SER A 57 -6.55 39.78 -23.98
CA SER A 57 -7.60 40.05 -22.99
C SER A 57 -6.99 40.16 -21.59
N PRO A 58 -7.49 41.06 -20.72
CA PRO A 58 -7.01 41.18 -19.35
C PRO A 58 -7.05 39.86 -18.56
N GLU A 59 -8.05 39.01 -18.82
CA GLU A 59 -8.19 37.69 -18.18
C GLU A 59 -7.12 36.70 -18.67
N THR A 60 -6.74 36.78 -19.94
CA THR A 60 -5.69 35.93 -20.51
C THR A 60 -4.32 36.33 -19.96
N PHE A 61 -4.09 37.63 -19.81
CA PHE A 61 -2.87 38.16 -19.21
C PHE A 61 -2.75 37.81 -17.72
N GLY A 62 -3.82 37.97 -16.95
CA GLY A 62 -3.86 37.61 -15.52
C GLY A 62 -3.63 36.12 -15.26
N THR A 63 -4.27 35.24 -16.04
CA THR A 63 -4.03 33.79 -15.98
C THR A 63 -2.57 33.44 -16.31
N TRP A 64 -2.00 34.02 -17.36
CA TRP A 64 -0.62 33.75 -17.76
C TRP A 64 0.40 34.23 -16.72
N LEU A 65 0.14 35.40 -16.11
CA LEU A 65 0.98 35.97 -15.05
C LEU A 65 1.10 35.03 -13.85
N LEU A 66 -0.03 34.47 -13.41
CA LEU A 66 -0.09 33.51 -12.30
C LEU A 66 0.75 32.26 -12.61
N ILE A 67 0.55 31.64 -13.78
CA ILE A 67 1.27 30.43 -14.17
C ILE A 67 2.77 30.68 -14.33
N ASN A 68 3.17 31.81 -14.92
CA ASN A 68 4.59 32.08 -15.12
C ASN A 68 5.32 32.31 -13.79
N LYS A 69 4.69 32.98 -12.81
CA LYS A 69 5.30 33.13 -11.49
C LYS A 69 5.42 31.81 -10.73
N LEU A 70 4.42 30.93 -10.82
CA LEU A 70 4.50 29.59 -10.24
C LEU A 70 5.57 28.70 -10.87
N LYS A 71 6.04 29.00 -12.09
CA LYS A 71 7.19 28.30 -12.72
C LYS A 71 8.54 28.84 -12.28
N GLU A 72 8.62 30.13 -11.93
CA GLU A 72 9.87 30.82 -11.59
C GLU A 72 10.26 30.63 -10.12
N THR A 73 9.31 30.25 -9.25
CA THR A 73 9.52 30.11 -7.81
C THR A 73 9.46 28.66 -7.34
N ASN A 74 10.36 28.30 -6.43
CA ASN A 74 10.37 27.04 -5.69
C ASN A 74 10.33 27.26 -4.16
N ASP A 75 10.14 28.50 -3.70
CA ASP A 75 10.04 28.83 -2.27
C ASP A 75 8.58 28.79 -1.82
N ASP A 76 8.26 27.93 -0.86
CA ASP A 76 6.90 27.70 -0.36
C ASP A 76 6.22 28.98 0.13
N LYS A 77 6.96 29.94 0.73
CA LYS A 77 6.39 31.21 1.19
C LYS A 77 6.02 32.14 0.04
N VAL A 78 6.85 32.15 -1.00
CA VAL A 78 6.58 32.92 -2.23
C VAL A 78 5.39 32.32 -2.97
N ILE A 79 5.28 30.99 -2.99
CA ILE A 79 4.13 30.29 -3.58
C ILE A 79 2.83 30.69 -2.87
N ASP A 80 2.79 30.71 -1.54
CA ASP A 80 1.59 31.12 -0.79
C ASP A 80 1.17 32.58 -1.08
N GLY A 81 2.14 33.47 -1.25
CA GLY A 81 1.90 34.85 -1.70
C GLY A 81 1.32 34.90 -3.12
N VAL A 82 1.92 34.17 -4.07
CA VAL A 82 1.45 34.09 -5.46
C VAL A 82 0.03 33.52 -5.55
N ILE A 83 -0.30 32.54 -4.72
CA ILE A 83 -1.65 31.94 -4.66
C ILE A 83 -2.67 32.94 -4.11
N SER A 84 -2.30 33.72 -3.10
CA SER A 84 -3.14 34.78 -2.55
C SER A 84 -3.44 35.86 -3.59
N VAL A 85 -2.44 36.25 -4.39
CA VAL A 85 -2.62 37.14 -5.56
C VAL A 85 -3.55 36.50 -6.59
N GLY A 86 -3.40 35.20 -6.86
CA GLY A 86 -4.31 34.45 -7.74
C GLY A 86 -5.77 34.53 -7.30
N VAL A 87 -6.06 34.41 -6.00
CA VAL A 87 -7.42 34.56 -5.45
C VAL A 87 -7.97 35.96 -5.70
N ILE A 88 -7.17 37.00 -5.47
CA ILE A 88 -7.55 38.38 -5.75
C ILE A 88 -7.84 38.58 -7.24
N LEU A 89 -6.98 38.09 -8.13
CA LEU A 89 -7.18 38.18 -9.57
C LEU A 89 -8.47 37.48 -10.02
N ARG A 90 -8.81 36.33 -9.42
CA ARG A 90 -10.09 35.65 -9.67
C ARG A 90 -11.26 36.53 -9.24
N ASP A 91 -11.22 37.08 -8.03
CA ASP A 91 -12.31 37.89 -7.47
C ASP A 91 -12.50 39.21 -8.26
N LEU A 92 -11.43 39.69 -8.90
CA LEU A 92 -11.44 40.82 -9.84
C LEU A 92 -11.82 40.44 -11.28
N MET A 93 -12.15 39.18 -11.56
CA MET A 93 -12.49 38.65 -12.89
C MET A 93 -11.34 38.65 -13.92
N TYR A 94 -10.08 38.70 -13.47
CA TYR A 94 -8.88 38.65 -14.33
C TYR A 94 -8.29 37.24 -14.48
N ILE A 95 -9.00 36.20 -14.03
CA ILE A 95 -8.63 34.80 -14.28
C ILE A 95 -9.70 34.16 -15.15
N ASN A 96 -9.29 33.67 -16.32
CA ASN A 96 -10.09 32.73 -17.08
C ASN A 96 -9.74 31.30 -16.64
N HIS A 97 -10.72 30.62 -16.02
CA HIS A 97 -10.59 29.26 -15.46
C HIS A 97 -10.15 28.23 -16.49
N GLN A 98 -10.74 28.26 -17.70
CA GLN A 98 -10.43 27.29 -18.74
C GLN A 98 -9.03 27.50 -19.31
N ASN A 99 -8.64 28.75 -19.54
CA ASN A 99 -7.27 29.09 -19.94
C ASN A 99 -6.25 28.71 -18.86
N LEU A 100 -6.63 28.82 -17.57
CA LEU A 100 -5.76 28.46 -16.45
C LEU A 100 -5.47 26.96 -16.44
N ILE A 101 -6.48 26.12 -16.64
CA ILE A 101 -6.32 24.66 -16.74
C ILE A 101 -5.45 24.29 -17.95
N GLU A 102 -5.71 24.87 -19.13
CA GLU A 102 -4.94 24.55 -20.34
C GLU A 102 -3.46 24.94 -20.23
N LEU A 103 -3.16 26.14 -19.69
CA LEU A 103 -1.79 26.59 -19.47
C LEU A 103 -1.09 25.78 -18.37
N LEU A 104 -1.81 25.39 -17.32
CA LEU A 104 -1.27 24.55 -16.26
C LEU A 104 -0.91 23.16 -16.77
N ILE A 105 -1.77 22.51 -17.57
CA ILE A 105 -1.48 21.21 -18.20
C ILE A 105 -0.25 21.32 -19.11
N LYS A 106 -0.19 22.38 -19.93
CA LYS A 106 0.93 22.61 -20.87
C LYS A 106 2.29 22.78 -20.18
N HIS A 107 2.31 23.34 -18.97
CA HIS A 107 3.53 23.66 -18.23
C HIS A 107 3.69 22.84 -16.94
N ILE A 108 2.94 21.77 -16.77
CA ILE A 108 2.83 21.04 -15.50
C ILE A 108 4.18 20.50 -15.00
N SER A 109 5.08 20.12 -15.91
CA SER A 109 6.43 19.63 -15.58
C SER A 109 7.35 20.68 -14.98
N PHE A 110 6.99 21.96 -15.09
CA PHE A 110 7.75 23.10 -14.58
C PHE A 110 7.11 23.74 -13.34
N ILE A 111 5.94 23.26 -12.91
CA ILE A 111 5.20 23.81 -11.77
C ILE A 111 5.28 22.80 -10.64
N SER A 112 5.80 23.20 -9.48
CA SER A 112 5.96 22.29 -8.34
C SER A 112 4.63 21.67 -7.90
N LEU A 113 4.70 20.44 -7.39
CA LEU A 113 3.53 19.73 -6.88
C LEU A 113 2.84 20.48 -5.73
N TYR A 114 3.61 21.24 -4.93
CA TYR A 114 3.09 22.11 -3.88
C TYR A 114 2.22 23.24 -4.45
N SER A 115 2.68 23.90 -5.51
CA SER A 115 1.92 24.95 -6.21
C SER A 115 0.58 24.42 -6.73
N ILE A 116 0.58 23.22 -7.32
CA ILE A 116 -0.65 22.58 -7.82
C ILE A 116 -1.63 22.30 -6.68
N PHE A 117 -1.13 21.79 -5.54
CA PHE A 117 -1.97 21.55 -4.38
C PHE A 117 -2.51 22.85 -3.78
N LYS A 118 -1.72 23.93 -3.72
CA LYS A 118 -2.18 25.22 -3.21
C LYS A 118 -3.23 25.86 -4.10
N LEU A 119 -3.10 25.76 -5.43
CA LEU A 119 -4.14 26.15 -6.38
C LEU A 119 -5.46 25.42 -6.11
N HIS A 120 -5.37 24.12 -5.78
CA HIS A 120 -6.52 23.31 -5.40
C HIS A 120 -7.18 23.77 -4.11
N THR A 121 -6.40 23.95 -3.04
CA THR A 121 -6.93 24.40 -1.74
C THR A 121 -7.52 25.80 -1.79
N ALA A 122 -6.99 26.68 -2.65
CA ALA A 122 -7.50 28.03 -2.86
C ALA A 122 -8.76 28.09 -3.76
N GLY A 123 -9.17 26.95 -4.33
CA GLY A 123 -10.32 26.87 -5.25
C GLY A 123 -10.09 27.59 -6.58
N LEU A 124 -8.83 27.72 -7.01
CA LEU A 124 -8.47 28.30 -8.31
C LEU A 124 -8.50 27.26 -9.43
N VAL A 125 -8.09 26.02 -9.14
CA VAL A 125 -8.12 24.89 -10.09
C VAL A 125 -8.43 23.62 -9.32
N LEU A 126 -9.30 22.75 -9.84
CA LEU A 126 -9.52 21.44 -9.21
C LEU A 126 -8.63 20.38 -9.87
N ILE A 127 -7.99 19.52 -9.05
CA ILE A 127 -7.09 18.47 -9.56
C ILE A 127 -7.81 17.53 -10.54
N HIS A 128 -9.12 17.30 -10.38
CA HIS A 128 -9.88 16.50 -11.34
C HIS A 128 -10.02 17.14 -12.70
N GLU A 129 -10.12 18.47 -12.77
CA GLU A 129 -10.22 19.20 -14.03
C GLU A 129 -8.90 19.09 -14.80
N ILE A 130 -7.77 19.08 -14.09
CA ILE A 130 -6.44 18.84 -14.67
C ILE A 130 -6.38 17.42 -15.24
N LEU A 131 -6.82 16.43 -14.46
CA LEU A 131 -6.79 15.02 -14.85
C LEU A 131 -7.78 14.71 -15.99
N SER A 132 -8.99 15.29 -15.99
CA SER A 132 -10.02 15.03 -17.00
C SER A 132 -9.71 15.67 -18.35
N ASN A 133 -9.13 16.87 -18.36
CA ASN A 133 -8.79 17.61 -19.59
C ASN A 133 -7.48 17.14 -20.23
N SER A 134 -6.74 16.23 -19.59
CA SER A 134 -5.45 15.71 -20.05
C SER A 134 -5.54 14.67 -21.19
N SER A 135 -6.63 14.60 -21.98
CA SER A 135 -6.93 13.48 -22.91
C SER A 135 -5.79 13.05 -23.85
N ASN A 136 -4.86 13.95 -24.22
CA ASN A 136 -3.67 13.66 -25.02
C ASN A 136 -2.34 13.55 -24.21
N MET A 137 -2.34 13.87 -22.92
CA MET A 137 -1.15 13.90 -22.04
C MET A 137 -1.33 13.13 -20.72
N LYS A 138 -2.25 12.16 -20.69
CA LYS A 138 -2.53 11.34 -19.50
C LYS A 138 -1.25 10.74 -18.92
N GLU A 139 -0.43 10.09 -19.75
CA GLU A 139 0.81 9.44 -19.29
C GLU A 139 1.79 10.45 -18.68
N THR A 140 2.03 11.60 -19.32
CA THR A 140 2.95 12.63 -18.83
C THR A 140 2.49 13.26 -17.52
N VAL A 141 1.18 13.53 -17.38
CA VAL A 141 0.61 14.09 -16.14
C VAL A 141 0.68 13.04 -15.03
N CYS A 142 0.21 11.81 -15.27
CA CYS A 142 0.23 10.75 -14.27
C CYS A 142 1.72 10.45 -13.85
N GLU A 143 2.67 10.40 -14.78
CA GLU A 143 4.11 10.18 -14.51
C GLU A 143 4.75 11.32 -13.70
N TYR A 144 4.38 12.58 -13.98
CA TYR A 144 4.84 13.72 -13.20
C TYR A 144 4.35 13.68 -11.75
N PHE A 145 3.05 13.39 -11.54
CA PHE A 145 2.49 13.24 -10.18
C PHE A 145 3.17 12.10 -9.42
N ILE A 146 3.42 10.95 -10.06
CA ILE A 146 4.15 9.81 -9.45
C ILE A 146 5.57 10.23 -9.07
N THR A 147 6.33 10.78 -10.01
CA THR A 147 7.73 11.17 -9.79
C THR A 147 7.86 12.25 -8.72
N SER A 148 6.93 13.20 -8.68
CA SER A 148 6.91 14.29 -7.71
C SER A 148 6.47 13.85 -6.32
N LEU A 149 5.50 12.92 -6.22
CA LEU A 149 5.10 12.33 -4.93
C LEU A 149 6.24 11.50 -4.33
N VAL A 150 6.91 10.70 -5.14
CA VAL A 150 8.04 9.85 -4.72
C VAL A 150 9.27 10.68 -4.33
N SER A 151 9.48 11.83 -4.97
CA SER A 151 10.61 12.72 -4.66
C SER A 151 10.33 13.73 -3.54
N SER A 152 9.10 13.83 -3.05
CA SER A 152 8.72 14.79 -2.00
C SER A 152 9.19 14.33 -0.60
N SER A 153 10.00 15.16 0.06
CA SER A 153 10.54 14.91 1.40
C SER A 153 9.64 15.38 2.54
N SER A 154 8.53 16.06 2.23
CA SER A 154 7.60 16.63 3.21
C SER A 154 6.43 15.69 3.49
N HIS A 155 6.11 15.46 4.77
CA HIS A 155 5.06 14.52 5.18
C HIS A 155 3.62 15.00 4.91
N GLU A 156 3.39 16.29 4.70
CA GLU A 156 2.05 16.89 4.59
C GLU A 156 1.52 16.96 3.15
N LEU A 157 2.38 17.26 2.17
CA LEU A 157 2.03 17.32 0.74
C LEU A 157 1.38 16.03 0.23
N PRO A 158 1.97 14.85 0.50
CA PRO A 158 1.47 13.61 -0.08
C PRO A 158 0.07 13.30 0.44
N ALA A 159 -0.18 13.44 1.75
CA ALA A 159 -1.46 13.10 2.36
C ALA A 159 -2.63 13.95 1.82
N GLY A 160 -2.41 15.25 1.61
CA GLY A 160 -3.42 16.15 1.03
C GLY A 160 -3.75 15.80 -0.43
N ILE A 161 -2.73 15.61 -1.26
CA ILE A 161 -2.89 15.27 -2.68
C ILE A 161 -3.54 13.91 -2.85
N ILE A 162 -3.18 12.95 -1.99
CA ILE A 162 -3.79 11.63 -1.95
C ILE A 162 -5.27 11.70 -1.60
N ARG A 163 -5.65 12.47 -0.58
CA ARG A 163 -7.08 12.67 -0.25
C ARG A 163 -7.85 13.20 -1.45
N VAL A 164 -7.27 14.12 -2.20
CA VAL A 164 -7.88 14.61 -3.44
C VAL A 164 -7.97 13.51 -4.49
N LEU A 165 -6.88 12.83 -4.84
CA LEU A 165 -6.89 11.72 -5.81
C LEU A 165 -7.89 10.61 -5.46
N LEU A 166 -8.05 10.31 -4.16
CA LEU A 166 -9.03 9.37 -3.66
C LEU A 166 -10.46 9.88 -3.81
N SER A 167 -10.74 11.12 -3.42
CA SER A 167 -12.08 11.72 -3.56
C SER A 167 -12.59 11.68 -5.01
N LEU A 168 -11.67 11.80 -5.97
CA LEU A 168 -11.95 11.77 -7.41
C LEU A 168 -12.13 10.36 -7.97
N SER A 169 -11.47 9.38 -7.34
CA SER A 169 -11.68 7.96 -7.63
C SER A 169 -13.03 7.48 -7.08
N PHE A 170 -13.57 8.16 -6.06
CA PHE A 170 -14.77 7.75 -5.32
C PHE A 170 -16.08 8.40 -5.73
N SER A 171 -16.09 9.69 -6.09
CA SER A 171 -17.33 10.42 -6.39
C SER A 171 -18.16 9.79 -7.52
N GLN A 172 -17.54 8.97 -8.38
CA GLN A 172 -18.19 8.34 -9.54
C GLN A 172 -18.54 6.86 -9.36
N TYR A 173 -18.12 6.21 -8.27
CA TYR A 173 -18.53 4.82 -8.00
C TYR A 173 -19.96 4.73 -7.47
N ASN A 174 -20.44 5.77 -6.77
CA ASN A 174 -21.83 5.82 -6.28
C ASN A 174 -22.87 6.10 -7.38
N GLU A 175 -22.45 6.53 -8.58
CA GLU A 175 -23.36 6.77 -9.72
C GLU A 175 -23.40 5.61 -10.74
N TYR A 176 -22.47 4.65 -10.69
CA TYR A 176 -22.32 3.65 -11.76
C TYR A 176 -22.62 2.22 -11.32
N ASN A 177 -23.93 1.94 -11.25
CA ASN A 177 -24.47 0.59 -11.48
C ASN A 177 -25.05 0.43 -12.90
N ASN A 178 -24.84 1.40 -13.80
CA ASN A 178 -25.27 1.31 -15.19
C ASN A 178 -24.20 1.87 -16.14
N ASP A 179 -23.78 1.02 -17.06
CA ASP A 179 -23.12 1.29 -18.34
C ASP A 179 -21.61 1.59 -18.41
N ASN A 180 -20.99 0.87 -19.34
CA ASN A 180 -19.64 0.92 -19.87
C ASN A 180 -19.03 2.34 -19.96
N GLY A 181 -18.15 2.66 -19.02
CA GLY A 181 -17.27 3.82 -19.11
C GLY A 181 -16.58 4.10 -17.79
N LEU A 182 -15.47 3.41 -17.51
CA LEU A 182 -14.50 3.94 -16.54
C LEU A 182 -14.09 5.33 -17.04
N ASN A 183 -14.59 6.38 -16.38
CA ASN A 183 -14.20 7.74 -16.70
C ASN A 183 -12.68 7.84 -16.51
N SER A 184 -11.96 8.35 -17.50
CA SER A 184 -10.51 8.20 -17.58
C SER A 184 -9.72 8.80 -16.41
N THR A 185 -10.36 9.66 -15.62
CA THR A 185 -9.86 10.25 -14.37
C THR A 185 -9.74 9.21 -13.24
N ALA A 186 -10.74 8.36 -13.03
CA ALA A 186 -10.69 7.30 -12.01
C ALA A 186 -9.67 6.21 -12.40
N GLN A 187 -9.55 5.93 -13.70
CA GLN A 187 -8.53 5.02 -14.22
C GLN A 187 -7.10 5.57 -14.09
N CYS A 188 -6.84 6.85 -14.40
CA CYS A 188 -5.52 7.46 -14.15
C CYS A 188 -5.21 7.51 -12.65
N SER A 189 -6.19 7.84 -11.79
CA SER A 189 -5.98 7.87 -10.34
C SER A 189 -5.61 6.49 -9.77
N ASN A 190 -6.30 5.43 -10.24
CA ASN A 190 -5.95 4.06 -9.90
C ASN A 190 -4.57 3.66 -10.45
N ASN A 191 -4.21 4.06 -11.68
CA ASN A 191 -2.90 3.76 -12.25
C ASN A 191 -1.77 4.46 -11.49
N ILE A 192 -1.95 5.71 -11.06
CA ILE A 192 -1.00 6.46 -10.21
C ILE A 192 -0.79 5.74 -8.88
N LEU A 193 -1.88 5.31 -8.23
CA LEU A 193 -1.81 4.57 -6.96
C LEU A 193 -1.11 3.22 -7.14
N MET A 194 -1.42 2.49 -8.22
CA MET A 194 -0.82 1.19 -8.50
C MET A 194 0.67 1.29 -8.88
N GLU A 195 1.08 2.28 -9.67
CA GLU A 195 2.49 2.55 -9.99
C GLU A 195 3.29 2.96 -8.75
N ALA A 196 2.74 3.83 -7.89
CA ALA A 196 3.38 4.22 -6.62
C ALA A 196 3.61 3.01 -5.71
N VAL A 197 2.63 2.10 -5.62
CA VAL A 197 2.76 0.84 -4.89
C VAL A 197 3.76 -0.12 -5.57
N GLN A 198 3.77 -0.18 -6.91
CA GLN A 198 4.61 -1.12 -7.66
C GLN A 198 6.10 -0.74 -7.65
N ARG A 199 6.42 0.55 -7.79
CA ARG A 199 7.81 1.06 -7.82
C ARG A 199 8.51 0.90 -6.47
N ASP A 200 7.77 0.92 -5.36
CA ASP A 200 8.39 0.99 -4.01
C ASP A 200 8.34 -0.32 -3.20
N VAL A 201 7.53 -1.31 -3.59
CA VAL A 201 7.68 -2.69 -3.06
C VAL A 201 9.09 -3.26 -3.36
N HIS A 202 9.86 -2.60 -4.24
CA HIS A 202 11.24 -2.94 -4.57
C HIS A 202 12.30 -2.13 -3.81
N CYS A 203 11.97 -1.02 -3.13
CA CYS A 203 12.95 -0.16 -2.46
C CYS A 203 12.38 0.46 -1.16
N SER A 204 13.07 0.24 -0.04
CA SER A 204 13.03 1.02 1.21
C SER A 204 11.69 1.29 1.93
N SER A 205 11.60 0.84 3.18
CA SER A 205 11.47 1.61 4.44
C SER A 205 10.74 2.97 4.53
N ASP A 206 10.28 3.62 3.46
CA ASP A 206 9.89 5.03 3.51
C ASP A 206 8.56 5.20 4.27
N PRO A 207 8.59 5.78 5.48
CA PRO A 207 7.39 5.99 6.29
C PRO A 207 6.39 6.93 5.61
N VAL A 208 6.83 7.79 4.68
CA VAL A 208 5.96 8.66 3.90
C VAL A 208 5.04 7.80 3.02
N ILE A 209 5.58 6.90 2.22
CA ILE A 209 4.80 6.07 1.27
C ILE A 209 3.92 5.07 2.02
N ILE A 210 4.36 4.57 3.17
CA ILE A 210 3.50 3.76 4.04
C ILE A 210 2.36 4.59 4.61
N ASN A 211 2.61 5.83 5.06
CA ASN A 211 1.56 6.73 5.55
C ASN A 211 0.59 7.13 4.44
N ILE A 212 1.08 7.29 3.20
CA ILE A 212 0.30 7.47 1.97
C ILE A 212 -0.64 6.29 1.78
N ILE A 213 -0.11 5.07 1.72
CA ILE A 213 -0.91 3.86 1.50
C ILE A 213 -1.87 3.65 2.67
N VAL A 214 -1.46 3.89 3.91
CA VAL A 214 -2.29 3.81 5.13
C VAL A 214 -3.42 4.86 5.12
N SER A 215 -3.17 6.07 4.62
CA SER A 215 -4.16 7.14 4.47
C SER A 215 -5.15 6.83 3.36
N VAL A 216 -4.67 6.32 2.22
CA VAL A 216 -5.49 5.73 1.15
C VAL A 216 -6.43 4.68 1.73
N CYS A 217 -5.84 3.74 2.44
CA CYS A 217 -6.49 2.66 3.16
C CYS A 217 -7.53 3.12 4.21
N ASN A 218 -7.31 4.24 4.92
CA ASN A 218 -8.23 4.79 5.92
C ASN A 218 -9.48 5.47 5.33
N GLU A 219 -9.33 6.13 4.18
CA GLU A 219 -10.39 6.95 3.57
C GLU A 219 -11.28 6.13 2.60
N LEU A 220 -10.86 4.92 2.20
CA LEU A 220 -11.58 4.07 1.25
C LEU A 220 -12.65 3.19 1.95
N GLY A 221 -13.93 3.51 1.77
CA GLY A 221 -15.04 2.56 1.91
C GLY A 221 -15.33 1.79 0.61
N LEU A 222 -15.81 0.55 0.72
CA LEU A 222 -16.42 -0.33 -0.32
C LEU A 222 -15.68 -0.69 -1.63
N SER A 223 -14.70 0.05 -2.15
CA SER A 223 -13.82 -0.39 -3.28
C SER A 223 -12.40 -0.78 -2.85
N LEU A 224 -12.13 -0.68 -1.55
CA LEU A 224 -10.91 -1.10 -0.84
C LEU A 224 -10.55 -2.57 -1.10
N GLN A 225 -11.54 -3.44 -1.30
CA GLN A 225 -11.30 -4.87 -1.48
C GLN A 225 -10.52 -5.21 -2.76
N LEU A 226 -10.81 -4.60 -3.91
CA LEU A 226 -10.09 -4.89 -5.16
C LEU A 226 -8.66 -4.33 -5.14
N PHE A 227 -8.49 -3.14 -4.57
CA PHE A 227 -7.18 -2.52 -4.38
C PHE A 227 -6.32 -3.34 -3.39
N LEU A 228 -6.89 -3.73 -2.24
CA LEU A 228 -6.20 -4.57 -1.27
C LEU A 228 -5.94 -5.98 -1.81
N ASP A 229 -6.85 -6.56 -2.59
CA ASP A 229 -6.65 -7.85 -3.27
C ASP A 229 -5.49 -7.76 -4.28
N HIS A 230 -5.40 -6.67 -5.05
CA HIS A 230 -4.29 -6.43 -5.98
C HIS A 230 -2.97 -6.15 -5.25
N LEU A 231 -2.99 -5.35 -4.19
CA LEU A 231 -1.82 -5.03 -3.38
C LEU A 231 -1.29 -6.31 -2.71
N LEU A 232 -2.18 -7.11 -2.10
CA LEU A 232 -1.83 -8.42 -1.56
C LEU A 232 -1.33 -9.39 -2.63
N SER A 233 -2.00 -9.48 -3.77
CA SER A 233 -1.52 -10.33 -4.87
C SER A 233 -0.16 -9.87 -5.38
N SER A 234 0.13 -8.57 -5.40
CA SER A 234 1.43 -8.06 -5.85
C SER A 234 2.54 -8.29 -4.82
N ILE A 235 2.21 -8.30 -3.52
CA ILE A 235 3.15 -8.58 -2.42
C ILE A 235 3.39 -10.10 -2.31
N ILE A 236 2.36 -10.91 -2.51
CA ILE A 236 2.34 -12.36 -2.29
C ILE A 236 2.60 -13.17 -3.60
N SER A 237 2.64 -12.56 -4.78
CA SER A 237 2.95 -13.30 -6.03
C SER A 237 4.33 -12.99 -6.62
N ARG A 238 5.14 -12.14 -5.98
CA ARG A 238 6.52 -11.86 -6.44
C ARG A 238 7.52 -12.92 -5.91
N PRO A 239 8.57 -13.26 -6.67
CA PRO A 239 9.64 -14.14 -6.20
C PRO A 239 10.28 -13.62 -4.90
N PRO A 240 10.86 -14.48 -4.05
CA PRO A 240 11.26 -15.87 -4.35
C PRO A 240 10.10 -16.87 -4.20
N PHE A 241 9.93 -17.71 -5.23
CA PHE A 241 9.01 -18.85 -5.21
C PHE A 241 9.67 -20.00 -4.44
N CYS A 242 9.72 -19.94 -3.11
CA CYS A 242 9.89 -21.17 -2.35
C CYS A 242 8.53 -21.88 -2.32
N ASN A 243 8.48 -23.21 -2.42
CA ASN A 243 7.21 -23.93 -2.22
C ASN A 243 6.89 -24.06 -0.71
N ALA A 244 5.66 -24.47 -0.38
CA ALA A 244 5.21 -24.60 1.01
C ALA A 244 6.13 -25.49 1.86
N ARG A 245 6.71 -26.52 1.22
CA ARG A 245 7.57 -27.51 1.85
C ARG A 245 8.95 -26.95 2.18
N GLU A 246 9.55 -26.20 1.27
CA GLU A 246 10.80 -25.46 1.52
C GLU A 246 10.61 -24.46 2.66
N MET A 247 9.46 -23.78 2.71
CA MET A 247 9.15 -22.81 3.74
C MET A 247 9.13 -23.40 5.17
N LEU A 248 8.84 -24.70 5.33
CA LEU A 248 8.90 -25.39 6.63
C LEU A 248 10.27 -25.25 7.32
N THR A 249 11.34 -25.13 6.54
CA THR A 249 12.72 -25.02 7.05
C THR A 249 13.13 -23.59 7.44
N ARG A 250 12.39 -22.57 6.99
CA ARG A 250 12.77 -21.15 7.09
C ARG A 250 11.74 -20.29 7.84
N GLN A 251 10.77 -20.88 8.53
CA GLN A 251 9.68 -20.14 9.21
C GLN A 251 10.17 -19.14 10.26
N ASN A 252 11.34 -19.38 10.85
CA ASN A 252 11.99 -18.46 11.78
C ASN A 252 12.40 -17.13 11.14
N GLU A 253 12.50 -17.05 9.82
CA GLU A 253 12.86 -15.83 9.09
C GLU A 253 11.67 -14.90 8.84
N VAL A 254 10.44 -15.35 9.12
CA VAL A 254 9.20 -14.63 8.74
C VAL A 254 8.26 -14.33 9.89
N THR A 255 8.70 -14.52 11.14
CA THR A 255 7.94 -14.08 12.32
C THR A 255 7.78 -12.56 12.33
N LEU A 256 6.81 -12.02 13.08
CA LEU A 256 6.60 -10.57 13.14
C LEU A 256 7.88 -9.80 13.49
N SER A 257 8.70 -10.37 14.40
CA SER A 257 9.97 -9.77 14.84
C SER A 257 11.05 -9.68 13.75
N CYS A 258 10.93 -10.48 12.69
CA CYS A 258 11.86 -10.50 11.56
C CYS A 258 11.40 -9.58 10.40
N ILE A 259 10.19 -9.01 10.49
CA ILE A 259 9.64 -8.14 9.47
C ILE A 259 10.10 -6.71 9.75
N GLU A 260 10.62 -6.05 8.72
CA GLU A 260 10.97 -4.63 8.78
C GLU A 260 9.76 -3.78 9.24
N GLU A 261 10.01 -2.81 10.13
CA GLU A 261 8.96 -2.03 10.81
C GLU A 261 7.96 -1.41 9.84
N GLY A 262 8.43 -0.81 8.75
CA GLY A 262 7.57 -0.20 7.74
C GLY A 262 6.64 -1.21 7.06
N LYS A 263 7.19 -2.36 6.65
CA LYS A 263 6.44 -3.46 6.03
C LYS A 263 5.42 -4.04 7.01
N SER A 264 5.81 -4.22 8.27
CA SER A 264 4.91 -4.72 9.32
C SER A 264 3.73 -3.78 9.56
N LYS A 265 3.96 -2.45 9.63
CA LYS A 265 2.90 -1.44 9.74
C LYS A 265 1.94 -1.47 8.55
N LEU A 266 2.47 -1.53 7.33
CA LEU A 266 1.67 -1.60 6.11
C LEU A 266 0.78 -2.85 6.08
N LEU A 267 1.38 -4.02 6.25
CA LEU A 267 0.65 -5.30 6.22
C LEU A 267 -0.40 -5.38 7.34
N SER A 268 -0.07 -4.90 8.53
CA SER A 268 -1.02 -4.83 9.64
C SER A 268 -2.19 -3.90 9.30
N LYS A 269 -1.93 -2.74 8.69
CA LYS A 269 -3.00 -1.83 8.29
C LYS A 269 -3.92 -2.44 7.23
N VAL A 270 -3.33 -3.09 6.21
CA VAL A 270 -4.08 -3.83 5.18
C VAL A 270 -4.97 -4.89 5.83
N ALA A 271 -4.43 -5.68 6.77
CA ALA A 271 -5.19 -6.70 7.48
C ALA A 271 -6.36 -6.12 8.28
N MET A 272 -6.15 -5.02 9.00
CA MET A 272 -7.21 -4.34 9.77
C MET A 272 -8.36 -3.88 8.87
N LEU A 273 -8.05 -3.39 7.67
CA LEU A 273 -9.03 -2.81 6.77
C LEU A 273 -9.82 -3.82 5.96
N MET A 274 -9.19 -4.91 5.56
CA MET A 274 -9.90 -6.04 4.98
C MET A 274 -10.84 -6.71 5.99
N GLY A 275 -10.45 -6.67 7.27
CA GLY A 275 -11.10 -7.41 8.33
C GLY A 275 -10.83 -8.91 8.25
N HIS A 276 -11.05 -9.58 9.38
CA HIS A 276 -10.68 -10.98 9.58
C HIS A 276 -11.30 -11.95 8.55
N SER A 277 -12.59 -11.80 8.21
CA SER A 277 -13.28 -12.71 7.29
C SER A 277 -12.66 -12.69 5.89
N LEU A 278 -12.35 -11.51 5.37
CA LEU A 278 -11.80 -11.36 4.03
C LEU A 278 -10.33 -11.78 3.96
N CYS A 279 -9.52 -11.42 4.98
CA CYS A 279 -8.13 -11.85 5.07
C CYS A 279 -7.99 -13.37 4.96
N TRP A 280 -8.73 -14.13 5.78
CA TRP A 280 -8.60 -15.58 5.80
C TRP A 280 -9.15 -16.24 4.54
N LYS A 281 -10.23 -15.71 3.95
CA LYS A 281 -10.73 -16.15 2.64
C LYS A 281 -9.66 -16.01 1.55
N ASN A 282 -8.97 -14.87 1.50
CA ASN A 282 -7.94 -14.61 0.51
C ASN A 282 -6.65 -15.40 0.78
N ILE A 283 -6.20 -15.52 2.03
CA ILE A 283 -5.06 -16.36 2.40
C ILE A 283 -5.27 -17.80 1.94
N ILE A 284 -6.45 -18.37 2.17
CA ILE A 284 -6.78 -19.73 1.70
C ILE A 284 -6.74 -19.78 0.17
N LYS A 285 -7.42 -18.84 -0.53
CA LYS A 285 -7.44 -18.80 -2.00
C LYS A 285 -6.02 -18.72 -2.59
N ILE A 286 -5.17 -17.86 -2.03
CA ILE A 286 -3.78 -17.68 -2.46
C ILE A 286 -2.97 -18.95 -2.18
N SER A 287 -3.10 -19.53 -0.98
CA SER A 287 -2.38 -20.75 -0.60
C SER A 287 -2.64 -21.96 -1.51
N GLN A 288 -3.75 -21.93 -2.26
CA GLN A 288 -4.15 -22.96 -3.22
C GLN A 288 -3.64 -22.71 -4.65
N SER A 289 -3.00 -21.57 -4.91
CA SER A 289 -2.47 -21.21 -6.23
C SER A 289 -1.14 -21.93 -6.52
N SER A 290 -0.78 -22.11 -7.79
CA SER A 290 0.48 -22.77 -8.18
C SER A 290 1.73 -21.93 -7.87
N ASN A 291 1.58 -20.60 -7.88
CA ASN A 291 2.68 -19.65 -7.69
C ASN A 291 2.41 -18.79 -6.47
N VAL A 292 2.85 -19.25 -5.30
CA VAL A 292 2.67 -18.55 -4.02
C VAL A 292 4.04 -18.09 -3.51
N ASN A 293 4.18 -16.81 -3.18
CA ASN A 293 5.28 -16.32 -2.35
C ASN A 293 4.99 -16.68 -0.90
N TRP A 294 5.44 -17.85 -0.46
CA TRP A 294 5.22 -18.31 0.91
C TRP A 294 5.88 -17.42 1.97
N PHE A 295 6.98 -16.73 1.62
CA PHE A 295 7.56 -15.69 2.49
C PHE A 295 6.57 -14.55 2.72
N GLY A 296 6.10 -13.94 1.63
CA GLY A 296 5.13 -12.83 1.70
C GLY A 296 3.82 -13.22 2.39
N LEU A 297 3.32 -14.43 2.08
CA LEU A 297 2.09 -14.94 2.69
C LEU A 297 2.24 -15.13 4.21
N LEU A 298 3.32 -15.76 4.67
CA LEU A 298 3.54 -15.97 6.10
C LEU A 298 3.81 -14.66 6.85
N GLN A 299 4.54 -13.72 6.26
CA GLN A 299 4.71 -12.37 6.83
C GLN A 299 3.36 -11.67 7.01
N PHE A 300 2.46 -11.79 6.03
CA PHE A 300 1.11 -11.24 6.14
C PHE A 300 0.28 -11.95 7.20
N VAL A 301 0.37 -13.29 7.30
CA VAL A 301 -0.24 -14.09 8.39
C VAL A 301 0.26 -13.61 9.76
N SER A 302 1.57 -13.43 9.93
CA SER A 302 2.17 -12.92 11.17
C SER A 302 1.67 -11.53 11.55
N CYS A 303 1.49 -10.64 10.57
CA CYS A 303 0.87 -9.33 10.82
C CYS A 303 -0.60 -9.48 11.22
N CYS A 304 -1.39 -10.26 10.47
CA CYS A 304 -2.83 -10.46 10.71
C CYS A 304 -3.13 -10.92 12.14
N VAL A 305 -2.39 -11.91 12.66
CA VAL A 305 -2.67 -12.47 13.98
C VAL A 305 -2.34 -11.53 15.15
N HIS A 306 -1.61 -10.45 14.89
CA HIS A 306 -1.29 -9.42 15.88
C HIS A 306 -2.17 -8.17 15.78
N THR A 307 -3.05 -8.05 14.77
CA THR A 307 -3.88 -6.85 14.60
C THR A 307 -5.11 -6.82 15.50
N HIS A 308 -5.84 -7.93 15.61
CA HIS A 308 -7.08 -8.02 16.40
C HIS A 308 -7.39 -9.46 16.82
N ILE A 309 -8.12 -9.64 17.93
CA ILE A 309 -8.49 -10.95 18.47
C ILE A 309 -9.34 -11.78 17.49
N ASP A 310 -10.14 -11.13 16.65
CA ASP A 310 -10.95 -11.82 15.63
C ASP A 310 -10.08 -12.48 14.56
N HIS A 311 -8.91 -11.90 14.24
CA HIS A 311 -7.96 -12.55 13.33
C HIS A 311 -7.40 -13.82 13.95
N VAL A 312 -7.10 -13.83 15.26
CA VAL A 312 -6.66 -15.03 15.97
C VAL A 312 -7.71 -16.14 15.95
N THR A 313 -8.98 -15.76 16.13
CA THR A 313 -10.10 -16.72 16.09
C THR A 313 -10.30 -17.28 14.68
N GLY A 314 -10.29 -16.41 13.67
CA GLY A 314 -10.36 -16.79 12.25
C GLY A 314 -9.19 -17.68 11.82
N PHE A 315 -7.99 -17.41 12.33
CA PHE A 315 -6.79 -18.21 12.07
C PHE A 315 -6.91 -19.65 12.58
N LYS A 316 -7.33 -19.82 13.83
CA LYS A 316 -7.55 -21.14 14.45
C LYS A 316 -8.60 -21.93 13.68
N LYS A 317 -9.68 -21.26 13.26
CA LYS A 317 -10.74 -21.87 12.44
C LYS A 317 -10.20 -22.29 11.07
N CYS A 318 -9.46 -21.41 10.38
CA CYS A 318 -8.85 -21.69 9.08
C CYS A 318 -7.95 -22.93 9.12
N ILE A 319 -7.07 -23.06 10.13
CA ILE A 319 -6.23 -24.24 10.33
C ILE A 319 -7.08 -25.51 10.49
N THR A 320 -8.13 -25.43 11.31
CA THR A 320 -9.02 -26.57 11.59
C THR A 320 -9.75 -27.03 10.33
N ASP A 321 -10.29 -26.08 9.56
CA ASP A 321 -11.02 -26.35 8.32
C ASP A 321 -10.08 -26.97 7.26
N LEU A 322 -8.88 -26.40 7.06
CA LEU A 322 -7.86 -26.96 6.16
C LEU A 322 -7.46 -28.37 6.56
N LEU A 323 -7.26 -28.62 7.86
CA LEU A 323 -6.91 -29.93 8.37
C LEU A 323 -8.02 -30.96 8.10
N LEU A 324 -9.28 -30.61 8.39
CA LEU A 324 -10.43 -31.47 8.12
C LEU A 324 -10.54 -31.85 6.64
N ILE A 325 -10.38 -30.88 5.74
CA ILE A 325 -10.39 -31.11 4.29
C ILE A 325 -9.20 -32.00 3.90
N SER A 326 -7.99 -31.72 4.42
CA SER A 326 -6.79 -32.50 4.09
C SER A 326 -6.92 -33.97 4.48
N LEU A 327 -7.45 -34.27 5.66
CA LEU A 327 -7.57 -35.63 6.19
C LEU A 327 -8.71 -36.40 5.51
N SER A 328 -9.82 -35.73 5.18
CA SER A 328 -10.96 -36.36 4.50
C SER A 328 -10.66 -36.68 3.03
N GLN A 329 -9.91 -35.82 2.35
CA GLN A 329 -9.56 -35.97 0.93
C GLN A 329 -8.18 -36.60 0.69
N GLU A 330 -7.39 -36.85 1.74
CA GLU A 330 -5.99 -37.30 1.65
C GLU A 330 -5.13 -36.34 0.79
N ASN A 331 -5.37 -35.03 0.97
CA ASN A 331 -4.68 -33.97 0.24
C ASN A 331 -3.42 -33.54 1.01
N GLU A 332 -2.25 -33.95 0.52
CA GLU A 332 -0.94 -33.68 1.15
C GLU A 332 -0.61 -32.18 1.20
N GLU A 333 -0.95 -31.42 0.15
CA GLU A 333 -0.70 -29.97 0.11
C GLU A 333 -1.46 -29.24 1.22
N TYR A 334 -2.75 -29.52 1.38
CA TYR A 334 -3.54 -28.88 2.44
C TYR A 334 -3.08 -29.28 3.84
N LEU A 335 -2.58 -30.51 3.99
CA LEU A 335 -1.96 -30.93 5.25
C LEU A 335 -0.68 -30.13 5.52
N ILE A 336 0.21 -29.99 4.52
CA ILE A 336 1.44 -29.18 4.64
C ILE A 336 1.10 -27.73 5.01
N ILE A 337 0.12 -27.11 4.35
CA ILE A 337 -0.32 -25.75 4.64
C ILE A 337 -0.85 -25.64 6.07
N SER A 338 -1.67 -26.59 6.52
CA SER A 338 -2.20 -26.60 7.90
C SER A 338 -1.07 -26.72 8.94
N LEU A 339 -0.04 -27.54 8.69
CA LEU A 339 1.12 -27.69 9.55
C LEU A 339 1.97 -26.42 9.56
N LEU A 340 2.20 -25.82 8.39
CA LEU A 340 2.95 -24.58 8.22
C LEU A 340 2.30 -23.43 9.01
N LEU A 341 0.99 -23.23 8.85
CA LEU A 341 0.25 -22.20 9.59
C LEU A 341 0.25 -22.48 11.10
N SER A 342 0.07 -23.74 11.52
CA SER A 342 0.09 -24.09 12.95
C SER A 342 1.44 -23.84 13.61
N ARG A 343 2.54 -24.09 12.87
CA ARG A 343 3.91 -23.75 13.31
C ARG A 343 4.07 -22.24 13.40
N GLN A 344 3.64 -21.49 12.38
CA GLN A 344 3.72 -20.03 12.36
C GLN A 344 3.03 -19.44 13.58
N GLY A 345 1.79 -19.86 13.85
CA GLY A 345 1.06 -19.44 15.04
C GLY A 345 1.81 -19.71 16.34
N GLY A 346 2.36 -20.91 16.48
CA GLY A 346 3.14 -21.28 17.67
C GLY A 346 4.40 -20.43 17.87
N MET A 347 4.96 -19.88 16.80
CA MET A 347 6.14 -18.99 16.83
C MET A 347 5.79 -17.54 17.15
N GLU A 348 4.58 -17.08 16.81
CA GLU A 348 4.09 -15.74 17.19
C GLU A 348 3.73 -15.63 18.69
N GLY A 349 3.58 -16.77 19.37
CA GLY A 349 3.49 -16.84 20.84
C GLY A 349 2.14 -17.29 21.38
N GLY A 350 2.13 -17.66 22.66
CA GLY A 350 1.01 -18.36 23.32
C GLY A 350 -0.32 -17.60 23.36
N HIS A 351 -0.29 -16.27 23.26
CA HIS A 351 -1.47 -15.42 23.21
C HIS A 351 -2.18 -15.50 21.84
N VAL A 352 -1.43 -15.76 20.77
CA VAL A 352 -1.97 -16.01 19.42
C VAL A 352 -2.39 -17.46 19.29
N PHE A 353 -1.46 -18.39 19.48
CA PHE A 353 -1.66 -19.80 19.23
C PHE A 353 -0.90 -20.64 20.25
N PRO A 354 -1.43 -21.80 20.68
CA PRO A 354 -0.65 -22.72 21.49
C PRO A 354 0.66 -23.10 20.78
N SER A 355 1.72 -23.36 21.55
CA SER A 355 2.97 -23.90 20.99
C SER A 355 2.68 -25.10 20.08
N TYR A 356 3.46 -25.30 19.02
CA TYR A 356 3.26 -26.38 18.06
C TYR A 356 3.03 -27.75 18.73
N GLY A 357 3.82 -28.10 19.75
CA GLY A 357 3.66 -29.37 20.47
C GLY A 357 2.33 -29.52 21.21
N ASN A 358 1.88 -28.47 21.90
CA ASN A 358 0.58 -28.46 22.58
C ASN A 358 -0.58 -28.54 21.59
N TRP A 359 -0.50 -27.82 20.47
CA TRP A 359 -1.46 -27.93 19.38
C TRP A 359 -1.50 -29.35 18.80
N PHE A 360 -0.33 -29.90 18.43
CA PHE A 360 -0.19 -31.22 17.83
C PHE A 360 -0.76 -32.31 18.75
N LYS A 361 -0.45 -32.24 20.04
CA LYS A 361 -1.01 -33.11 21.08
C LYS A 361 -2.53 -33.02 21.13
N SER A 362 -3.08 -31.82 21.15
CA SER A 362 -4.53 -31.60 21.23
C SER A 362 -5.25 -32.19 20.01
N VAL A 363 -4.70 -31.97 18.81
CA VAL A 363 -5.32 -32.35 17.55
C VAL A 363 -5.19 -33.84 17.24
N PHE A 364 -3.99 -34.41 17.39
CA PHE A 364 -3.68 -35.78 16.96
C PHE A 364 -3.51 -36.77 18.10
N GLY A 365 -3.22 -36.30 19.32
CA GLY A 365 -2.95 -37.14 20.48
C GLY A 365 -4.14 -37.34 21.42
N SER A 366 -5.16 -36.49 21.36
CA SER A 366 -6.33 -36.58 22.23
C SER A 366 -7.39 -37.55 21.70
N SER A 367 -8.16 -38.17 22.60
CA SER A 367 -9.35 -38.96 22.25
C SER A 367 -10.60 -38.12 22.05
N GLN A 368 -10.51 -36.80 22.22
CA GLN A 368 -11.65 -35.88 22.16
C GLN A 368 -12.03 -35.52 20.73
N HIS A 369 -11.11 -35.63 19.78
CA HIS A 369 -11.36 -35.34 18.37
C HIS A 369 -11.30 -36.63 17.53
N SER A 370 -12.36 -36.87 16.75
CA SER A 370 -12.51 -38.08 15.92
C SER A 370 -11.58 -38.15 14.71
N LEU A 371 -10.73 -37.13 14.52
CA LEU A 371 -9.83 -36.97 13.38
C LEU A 371 -8.92 -38.19 13.16
N MET A 372 -8.55 -38.89 14.24
CA MET A 372 -7.61 -40.01 14.21
C MET A 372 -8.26 -41.37 14.47
N ASP A 373 -9.59 -41.47 14.38
CA ASP A 373 -10.32 -42.70 14.68
C ASP A 373 -10.30 -43.71 13.52
N SER A 374 -9.95 -43.29 12.31
CA SER A 374 -9.89 -44.17 11.14
C SER A 374 -8.47 -44.59 10.80
N LYS A 375 -8.29 -45.88 10.46
CA LYS A 375 -7.01 -46.40 9.94
C LYS A 375 -6.52 -45.59 8.73
N ARG A 376 -7.46 -45.14 7.88
CA ARG A 376 -7.20 -44.40 6.65
C ARG A 376 -6.50 -43.06 6.95
N THR A 377 -7.15 -42.20 7.74
CA THR A 377 -6.61 -40.88 8.13
C THR A 377 -5.27 -40.99 8.85
N LEU A 378 -5.14 -41.95 9.78
CA LEU A 378 -3.87 -42.19 10.49
C LEU A 378 -2.75 -42.65 9.55
N THR A 379 -3.05 -43.53 8.60
CA THR A 379 -2.05 -43.98 7.62
C THR A 379 -1.59 -42.83 6.72
N PHE A 380 -2.54 -42.02 6.24
CA PHE A 380 -2.25 -40.82 5.44
C PHE A 380 -1.37 -39.83 6.21
N LEU A 381 -1.77 -39.43 7.43
CA LEU A 381 -1.01 -38.50 8.27
C LEU A 381 0.43 -38.98 8.48
N ILE A 382 0.61 -40.24 8.90
CA ILE A 382 1.94 -40.77 9.21
C ILE A 382 2.79 -40.88 7.94
N LYS A 383 2.20 -41.19 6.78
CA LYS A 383 2.92 -41.17 5.49
C LYS A 383 3.44 -39.76 5.20
N CYS A 384 2.59 -38.73 5.31
CA CYS A 384 2.98 -37.35 5.09
C CYS A 384 4.06 -36.89 6.10
N LEU A 385 3.87 -37.15 7.39
CA LEU A 385 4.88 -36.81 8.40
C LEU A 385 6.21 -37.52 8.16
N THR A 386 6.17 -38.78 7.71
CA THR A 386 7.40 -39.53 7.35
C THR A 386 8.11 -38.87 6.17
N ASN A 387 7.37 -38.35 5.19
CA ASN A 387 7.94 -37.64 4.06
C ASN A 387 8.60 -36.32 4.47
N LEU A 388 8.10 -35.65 5.51
CA LEU A 388 8.56 -34.33 5.99
C LEU A 388 9.71 -34.38 7.02
N ILE A 389 10.17 -35.58 7.42
CA ILE A 389 11.18 -35.74 8.48
C ILE A 389 12.46 -34.93 8.20
N ASN A 390 12.86 -34.79 6.93
CA ASN A 390 14.12 -34.13 6.59
C ASN A 390 14.01 -32.61 6.69
N GLU A 391 12.82 -32.08 6.43
CA GLU A 391 12.45 -30.67 6.43
C GLU A 391 12.00 -30.18 7.82
N ASP A 392 11.62 -31.09 8.71
CA ASP A 392 11.15 -30.73 10.04
C ASP A 392 12.27 -30.24 10.97
N PRO A 393 12.11 -29.06 11.60
CA PRO A 393 13.08 -28.56 12.56
C PRO A 393 13.06 -29.38 13.86
N PRO A 394 14.15 -29.33 14.67
CA PRO A 394 14.28 -30.14 15.88
C PRO A 394 13.08 -30.06 16.84
N TYR A 395 12.50 -28.87 17.02
CA TYR A 395 11.35 -28.68 17.92
C TYR A 395 10.07 -29.38 17.42
N CYS A 396 9.89 -29.51 16.11
CA CYS A 396 8.77 -30.24 15.51
C CYS A 396 8.93 -31.74 15.72
N LEU A 397 10.11 -32.27 15.42
CA LEU A 397 10.42 -33.69 15.64
C LEU A 397 10.27 -34.06 17.13
N GLN A 398 10.77 -33.21 18.03
CA GLN A 398 10.60 -33.39 19.47
C GLN A 398 9.12 -33.43 19.87
N ALA A 399 8.28 -32.54 19.31
CA ALA A 399 6.84 -32.55 19.55
C ALA A 399 6.18 -33.85 19.08
N HIS A 400 6.53 -34.35 17.89
CA HIS A 400 5.99 -35.60 17.36
C HIS A 400 6.40 -36.83 18.18
N ILE A 401 7.63 -36.84 18.70
CA ILE A 401 8.14 -37.92 19.55
C ILE A 401 7.46 -37.90 20.93
N THR A 402 7.29 -36.71 21.50
CA THR A 402 6.72 -36.51 22.84
C THR A 402 5.22 -36.74 22.86
N PHE A 403 4.53 -36.31 21.80
CA PHE A 403 3.07 -36.36 21.66
C PHE A 403 2.68 -37.07 20.35
N PRO A 404 2.97 -38.37 20.21
CA PRO A 404 2.70 -39.07 18.97
C PRO A 404 1.20 -39.14 18.66
N PRO A 405 0.80 -39.20 17.38
CA PRO A 405 -0.59 -39.41 17.00
C PRO A 405 -1.18 -40.65 17.68
N ARG A 406 -2.48 -40.58 18.00
CA ARG A 406 -3.21 -41.64 18.71
C ARG A 406 -3.00 -42.99 18.03
N LYS A 407 -2.47 -43.96 18.79
CA LYS A 407 -2.21 -45.31 18.28
C LYS A 407 -3.50 -46.11 18.17
N LEU A 408 -3.94 -46.37 16.95
CA LEU A 408 -4.90 -47.45 16.67
C LEU A 408 -4.16 -48.79 16.68
N ALA A 409 -4.70 -49.83 17.32
CA ALA A 409 -4.05 -51.14 17.44
C ALA A 409 -3.57 -51.69 16.08
N LYS A 410 -4.38 -51.51 15.03
CA LYS A 410 -4.10 -51.93 13.64
C LYS A 410 -2.99 -51.13 12.93
N CYS A 411 -2.55 -50.00 13.50
CA CYS A 411 -1.53 -49.11 12.95
C CYS A 411 -0.33 -48.91 13.90
N SER A 412 -0.25 -49.68 14.99
CA SER A 412 0.75 -49.49 16.03
C SER A 412 2.19 -49.57 15.50
N GLN A 413 2.46 -50.53 14.60
CA GLN A 413 3.77 -50.68 13.95
C GLN A 413 4.13 -49.48 13.07
N LEU A 414 3.16 -48.94 12.34
CA LEU A 414 3.34 -47.79 11.45
C LEU A 414 3.69 -46.52 12.23
N VAL A 415 2.96 -46.22 13.30
CA VAL A 415 3.27 -45.09 14.21
C VAL A 415 4.63 -45.28 14.88
N THR A 416 4.93 -46.50 15.34
CA THR A 416 6.21 -46.79 16.00
C THR A 416 7.39 -46.66 15.03
N GLY A 417 7.24 -47.14 13.80
CA GLY A 417 8.26 -46.99 12.75
C GLY A 417 8.55 -45.53 12.41
N TYR A 418 7.52 -44.68 12.36
CA TYR A 418 7.69 -43.23 12.20
C TYR A 418 8.45 -42.60 13.38
N ILE A 419 8.08 -42.91 14.62
CA ILE A 419 8.76 -42.37 15.82
C ILE A 419 10.25 -42.73 15.82
N VAL A 420 10.61 -43.96 15.44
CA VAL A 420 12.02 -44.37 15.34
C VAL A 420 12.76 -43.51 14.33
N LYS A 421 12.21 -43.29 13.13
CA LYS A 421 12.81 -42.43 12.11
C LYS A 421 12.95 -40.97 12.59
N ALA A 422 11.92 -40.43 13.24
CA ALA A 422 11.94 -39.07 13.78
C ALA A 422 13.03 -38.91 14.86
N LYS A 423 13.16 -39.88 15.78
CA LYS A 423 14.24 -39.91 16.78
C LYS A 423 15.61 -39.93 16.13
N SER A 424 15.86 -40.86 15.21
CA SER A 424 17.15 -40.96 14.51
C SER A 424 17.52 -39.65 13.79
N ARG A 425 16.54 -38.97 13.19
CA ARG A 425 16.78 -37.66 12.57
C ARG A 425 17.09 -36.58 13.60
N LEU A 426 16.36 -36.52 14.70
CA LEU A 426 16.60 -35.55 15.77
C LEU A 426 18.00 -35.71 16.37
N ASP A 427 18.40 -36.95 16.68
CA ASP A 427 19.74 -37.27 17.19
C ASP A 427 20.82 -36.79 16.21
N TYR A 428 20.62 -37.04 14.91
CA TYR A 428 21.52 -36.58 13.86
C TYR A 428 21.65 -35.05 13.81
N LEU A 429 20.54 -34.32 13.90
CA LEU A 429 20.54 -32.85 13.90
C LEU A 429 21.27 -32.28 15.13
N GLN A 430 21.08 -32.88 16.31
CA GLN A 430 21.78 -32.48 17.53
C GLN A 430 23.30 -32.67 17.41
N VAL A 431 23.75 -33.78 16.84
CA VAL A 431 25.17 -34.02 16.58
C VAL A 431 25.75 -32.99 15.62
N LEU A 432 25.02 -32.64 14.55
CA LEU A 432 25.45 -31.59 13.62
C LEU A 432 25.61 -30.23 14.30
N THR A 433 24.68 -29.85 15.18
CA THR A 433 24.78 -28.57 15.93
C THR A 433 25.99 -28.53 16.84
N LEU A 434 26.31 -29.65 17.52
CA LEU A 434 27.51 -29.75 18.36
C LEU A 434 28.79 -29.63 17.52
N LEU A 435 28.82 -30.24 16.33
CA LEU A 435 29.96 -30.15 15.42
C LEU A 435 30.14 -28.75 14.83
N SER A 436 29.06 -28.02 14.53
CA SER A 436 29.17 -26.62 14.07
C SER A 436 29.68 -25.69 15.16
N CYS A 437 29.25 -25.85 16.41
CA CYS A 437 29.75 -25.04 17.54
C CYS A 437 31.20 -25.37 17.95
N SER A 438 31.74 -26.53 17.54
CA SER A 438 33.13 -26.90 17.81
C SER A 438 34.14 -26.33 16.79
N LYS A 439 33.65 -25.63 15.76
CA LYS A 439 34.45 -25.03 14.68
C LYS A 439 34.49 -23.49 14.73
N GLU A 440 33.76 -22.88 15.66
CA GLU A 440 33.90 -21.47 16.07
C GLU A 440 34.77 -21.42 17.33
#